data_AF-A0A842ML44-F1
#
_entry.id   AF-A0A842ML44-F1
#
_cell.length_a   1.000
_cell.length_b   1.000
_cell.length_c   1.000
_cell.angle_alpha   90.00
_cell.angle_beta   90.00
_cell.angle_gamma   90.00
#
_symmetry.space_group_name_H-M   'P 1'
#
loop_
_entity.id
_entity.type
_entity.pdbx_description
1 polymer ?
#
loop_
_entity_poly.entity_id
_entity_poly.type
_entity_poly.pdbx_seq_one_letter_code
_entity_poly.pdbx_strand_id
1 'polypeptide(L)'
;EEIKTNLFFIPNGNKYKENWKNFDVFCTNIEIDESNILSLADLYRRRWNIENFYRDAQENFMIKTKTENPIIRFFFFIFSAILYNLWYFIREFISIIAEKWKDSILDLIKQRKVLCNINCAKRIDEKIIKIF
;
A
#
# COMPACT_ATOMS: atom_id res chain seq x y z
N GLU A 1 35.67 1.78 10.82
CA GLU A 1 35.35 2.07 9.41
C GLU A 1 34.78 3.46 9.33
N GLU A 2 35.30 4.29 8.43
CA GLU A 2 34.78 5.65 8.21
C GLU A 2 33.59 5.55 7.25
N ILE A 3 32.38 5.90 7.73
CA ILE A 3 31.16 5.82 6.91
C ILE A 3 31.13 7.02 5.99
N LYS A 4 31.47 6.82 4.71
CA LYS A 4 31.34 7.85 3.69
C LYS A 4 29.87 8.07 3.35
N THR A 5 29.43 9.32 3.47
CA THR A 5 28.06 9.73 3.14
C THR A 5 28.13 10.74 1.99
N ASN A 6 27.45 10.43 0.90
CA ASN A 6 27.39 11.26 -0.29
C ASN A 6 26.03 11.97 -0.37
N LEU A 7 26.06 13.25 -0.74
CA LEU A 7 24.89 14.10 -0.88
C LEU A 7 24.80 14.56 -2.34
N PHE A 8 23.63 14.44 -2.96
CA PHE A 8 23.42 14.89 -4.34
C PHE A 8 22.07 15.57 -4.53
N PHE A 9 21.99 16.40 -5.57
CA PHE A 9 20.86 17.27 -5.89
C PHE A 9 20.33 16.95 -7.28
N ILE A 10 19.00 16.88 -7.42
CA ILE A 10 18.33 16.68 -8.71
C ILE A 10 17.33 17.80 -8.93
N PRO A 11 17.35 18.50 -10.07
CA PRO A 11 16.35 19.51 -10.36
C PRO A 11 14.96 18.88 -10.44
N ASN A 12 14.00 19.43 -9.68
CA ASN A 12 12.64 18.88 -9.57
C ASN A 12 11.63 19.52 -10.53
N GLY A 13 12.09 20.40 -11.42
CA GLY A 13 11.27 21.09 -12.42
C GLY A 13 10.48 22.29 -11.89
N ASN A 14 10.49 22.53 -10.58
CA ASN A 14 9.84 23.69 -9.99
C ASN A 14 10.69 24.96 -10.11
N LYS A 15 10.04 26.13 -10.09
CA LYS A 15 10.69 27.44 -10.11
C LYS A 15 10.20 28.30 -8.96
N TYR A 16 10.95 28.27 -7.86
CA TYR A 16 10.76 29.12 -6.70
C TYR A 16 11.82 30.21 -6.66
N LYS A 17 11.51 31.30 -5.95
CA LYS A 17 12.42 32.42 -5.68
C LYS A 17 13.65 31.99 -4.88
N GLU A 18 13.51 30.95 -4.07
CA GLU A 18 14.60 30.34 -3.31
C GLU A 18 15.18 29.15 -4.07
N ASN A 19 16.46 29.22 -4.45
CA ASN A 19 17.10 28.24 -5.34
C ASN A 19 17.04 26.80 -4.82
N TRP A 20 17.16 26.58 -3.51
CA TRP A 20 17.19 25.24 -2.91
C TRP A 20 15.85 24.49 -3.05
N LYS A 21 14.72 25.19 -3.20
CA LYS A 21 13.40 24.57 -3.41
C LYS A 21 13.24 23.98 -4.82
N ASN A 22 14.14 24.32 -5.75
CA ASN A 22 14.13 23.83 -7.13
C ASN A 22 14.82 22.47 -7.28
N PHE A 23 15.31 21.88 -6.19
CA PHE A 23 16.03 20.62 -6.18
C PHE A 23 15.46 19.64 -5.16
N ASP A 24 15.40 18.37 -5.53
CA ASP A 24 15.26 17.25 -4.61
C ASP A 24 16.65 16.85 -4.13
N VAL A 25 16.78 16.64 -2.82
CA VAL A 25 18.07 16.35 -2.16
C VAL A 25 18.07 14.93 -1.62
N PHE A 26 19.12 14.19 -1.92
CA PHE A 26 19.26 12.79 -1.52
C PHE A 26 20.59 12.56 -0.82
N CYS A 27 20.58 11.67 0.17
CA CYS A 27 21.73 11.30 0.97
C CYS A 27 21.89 9.77 0.92
N THR A 28 23.08 9.28 0.58
CA THR A 28 23.34 7.85 0.42
C THR A 28 24.79 7.49 0.79
N ASN A 29 24.99 6.28 1.28
CA ASN A 29 26.31 5.68 1.50
C ASN A 29 26.86 4.97 0.24
N ILE A 30 26.07 4.94 -0.84
CA ILE A 30 26.46 4.35 -2.12
C ILE A 30 27.36 5.35 -2.87
N GLU A 31 28.36 4.84 -3.59
CA GLU A 31 29.20 5.67 -4.45
C GLU A 31 28.38 6.30 -5.59
N ILE A 32 28.58 7.60 -5.77
CA ILE A 32 27.83 8.39 -6.74
C ILE A 32 28.69 8.59 -7.99
N ASP A 33 28.09 8.34 -9.14
CA ASP A 33 28.64 8.64 -10.47
C ASP A 33 27.57 9.35 -11.30
N GLU A 34 27.98 10.14 -12.29
CA GLU A 34 27.04 10.86 -13.17
C GLU A 34 26.06 9.91 -13.87
N SER A 35 26.50 8.68 -14.14
CA SER A 35 25.67 7.64 -14.75
C SER A 35 24.59 7.05 -13.82
N ASN A 36 24.77 7.14 -12.48
CA ASN A 36 23.92 6.46 -11.51
C ASN A 36 23.01 7.40 -10.68
N ILE A 37 23.22 8.72 -10.74
CA ILE A 37 22.45 9.70 -9.96
C ILE A 37 20.94 9.56 -10.20
N LEU A 38 20.53 9.44 -11.47
CA LEU A 38 19.12 9.33 -11.82
C LEU A 38 18.52 7.98 -11.38
N SER A 39 19.27 6.89 -11.52
CA SER A 39 18.80 5.56 -11.10
C SER A 39 18.68 5.45 -9.58
N LEU A 40 19.62 6.04 -8.83
CA LEU A 40 19.54 6.13 -7.36
C LEU A 40 18.32 6.93 -6.91
N ALA A 41 18.02 8.04 -7.59
CA ALA A 41 16.82 8.82 -7.30
C ALA A 41 15.53 8.06 -7.62
N ASP A 42 15.48 7.33 -8.74
CA ASP A 42 14.32 6.50 -9.07
C ASP A 42 14.14 5.34 -8.10
N LEU A 43 15.23 4.72 -7.63
CA LEU A 43 15.20 3.74 -6.55
C LEU A 43 14.63 4.35 -5.27
N TYR A 44 15.04 5.56 -4.91
CA TYR A 44 14.49 6.25 -3.75
C TYR A 44 13.01 6.62 -3.95
N ARG A 45 12.60 7.03 -5.16
CA ARG A 45 11.18 7.29 -5.47
C ARG A 45 10.33 6.03 -5.29
N ARG A 46 10.85 4.85 -5.64
CA ARG A 46 10.16 3.56 -5.41
C ARG A 46 9.90 3.29 -3.92
N ARG A 47 10.66 3.88 -2.99
CA ARG A 47 10.36 3.83 -1.54
C ARG A 47 8.96 4.36 -1.23
N TRP A 48 8.53 5.41 -1.94
CA TRP A 48 7.21 6.01 -1.74
C TRP A 48 6.06 5.04 -2.05
N ASN A 49 6.31 4.02 -2.89
CA ASN A 49 5.31 2.99 -3.16
C ASN A 49 4.91 2.22 -1.89
N ILE A 50 5.81 2.09 -0.91
CA ILE A 50 5.50 1.45 0.38
C ILE A 50 4.51 2.32 1.17
N GLU A 51 4.69 3.64 1.18
CA GLU A 51 3.79 4.54 1.89
C GLU A 51 2.40 4.57 1.24
N ASN A 52 2.34 4.62 -0.10
CA ASN A 52 1.10 4.50 -0.85
C ASN A 52 0.44 3.14 -0.59
N PHE A 53 1.21 2.04 -0.62
CA PHE A 53 0.73 0.70 -0.27
C PHE A 53 0.05 0.68 1.10
N TYR A 54 0.70 1.21 2.13
CA TYR A 54 0.14 1.19 3.49
C TYR A 54 -1.11 2.04 3.59
N ARG A 55 -1.15 3.21 2.94
CA ARG A 55 -2.33 4.08 2.93
C ARG A 55 -3.52 3.40 2.26
N ASP A 56 -3.32 2.90 1.04
CA ASP A 56 -4.38 2.23 0.27
C ASP A 56 -4.84 0.94 0.95
N ALA A 57 -3.91 0.15 1.50
CA ALA A 57 -4.21 -1.05 2.27
C ALA A 57 -5.02 -0.72 3.52
N GLN A 58 -4.64 0.33 4.26
CA GLN A 58 -5.34 0.73 5.47
C GLN A 58 -6.74 1.27 5.20
N GLU A 59 -6.93 2.02 4.11
CA GLU A 59 -8.21 2.64 3.75
C GLU A 59 -9.20 1.62 3.14
N ASN A 60 -8.71 0.71 2.30
CA ASN A 60 -9.59 -0.15 1.50
C ASN A 60 -9.67 -1.59 2.01
N PHE A 61 -8.59 -2.14 2.56
CA PHE A 61 -8.47 -3.57 2.83
C PHE A 61 -8.29 -3.91 4.31
N MET A 62 -7.86 -2.96 5.14
CA MET A 62 -7.56 -3.21 6.54
C MET A 62 -8.83 -3.29 7.38
N ILE A 63 -9.01 -4.47 7.93
CA ILE A 63 -10.10 -4.83 8.81
C ILE A 63 -9.90 -4.18 10.19
N LYS A 64 -10.79 -3.25 10.56
CA LYS A 64 -10.75 -2.60 11.88
C LYS A 64 -11.43 -3.49 12.92
N THR A 65 -10.66 -4.01 13.87
CA THR A 65 -11.19 -4.85 14.95
C THR A 65 -10.91 -4.28 16.34
N LYS A 66 -11.84 -4.47 17.27
CA LYS A 66 -11.69 -4.13 18.70
C LYS A 66 -11.24 -5.34 19.53
N THR A 67 -10.71 -6.38 18.90
CA THR A 67 -10.30 -7.60 19.62
C THR A 67 -8.96 -7.38 20.32
N GLU A 68 -8.86 -7.83 21.57
CA GLU A 68 -7.61 -7.80 22.33
C GLU A 68 -6.69 -8.98 21.97
N ASN A 69 -7.20 -9.99 21.26
CA ASN A 69 -6.42 -11.17 20.91
C ASN A 69 -5.42 -10.87 19.78
N PRO A 70 -4.09 -11.00 20.02
CA PRO A 70 -3.07 -10.69 19.03
C PRO A 70 -3.10 -11.62 17.81
N ILE A 71 -3.51 -12.88 17.98
CA ILE A 71 -3.59 -13.86 16.89
C ILE A 71 -4.64 -13.43 15.88
N ILE A 72 -5.79 -12.93 16.36
CA ILE A 72 -6.88 -12.47 15.51
C ILE A 72 -6.46 -11.18 14.77
N ARG A 73 -5.78 -10.25 15.44
CA ARG A 73 -5.23 -9.05 14.79
C ARG A 73 -4.21 -9.40 13.70
N PHE A 74 -3.33 -10.37 13.97
CA PHE A 74 -2.34 -10.83 13.00
C PHE A 74 -2.99 -11.51 11.80
N PHE A 75 -3.98 -12.38 12.02
CA PHE A 75 -4.74 -13.00 10.95
C PHE A 75 -5.35 -11.94 10.01
N PHE A 76 -6.02 -10.92 10.56
CA PHE A 76 -6.61 -9.87 9.74
C PHE A 76 -5.57 -9.03 9.01
N PHE A 77 -4.43 -8.76 9.63
CA PHE A 77 -3.32 -8.08 8.96
C PHE A 77 -2.82 -8.86 7.73
N ILE A 78 -2.55 -10.16 7.89
CA ILE A 78 -2.10 -11.01 6.78
C ILE A 78 -3.20 -11.14 5.72
N PHE A 79 -4.45 -11.28 6.12
CA PHE A 79 -5.59 -11.35 5.20
C PHE A 79 -5.72 -10.07 4.35
N SER A 80 -5.63 -8.89 4.97
CA SER A 80 -5.61 -7.61 4.26
C SER A 80 -4.44 -7.48 3.29
N ALA A 81 -3.24 -7.96 3.66
CA ALA A 81 -2.08 -7.98 2.78
C ALA A 81 -2.30 -8.88 1.55
N ILE A 82 -2.90 -10.05 1.72
CA ILE A 82 -3.25 -10.96 0.62
C ILE A 82 -4.23 -10.29 -0.34
N LEU A 83 -5.29 -9.66 0.18
CA LEU A 83 -6.29 -8.98 -0.66
C LEU A 83 -5.71 -7.82 -1.46
N TYR A 84 -4.85 -7.01 -0.84
CA TYR A 84 -4.15 -5.95 -1.53
C TYR A 84 -3.24 -6.51 -2.63
N ASN A 85 -2.44 -7.55 -2.35
CA ASN A 85 -1.52 -8.12 -3.34
C ASN A 85 -2.29 -8.73 -4.52
N LEU A 86 -3.45 -9.33 -4.26
CA LEU A 86 -4.32 -9.83 -5.31
C LEU A 86 -4.90 -8.70 -6.17
N TRP A 87 -5.36 -7.61 -5.56
CA TRP A 87 -5.79 -6.42 -6.28
C TRP A 87 -4.66 -5.83 -7.13
N TYR A 88 -3.47 -5.65 -6.55
CA TYR A 88 -2.31 -5.09 -7.24
C TYR A 88 -1.96 -5.93 -8.47
N PHE A 89 -1.96 -7.25 -8.34
CA PHE A 89 -1.73 -8.17 -9.46
C PHE A 89 -2.81 -8.02 -10.54
N ILE A 90 -4.09 -7.99 -10.17
CA ILE A 90 -5.20 -7.87 -11.12
C ILE A 90 -5.21 -6.52 -11.82
N ARG A 91 -4.82 -5.44 -11.12
CA ARG A 91 -4.74 -4.08 -11.67
C ARG A 91 -3.82 -4.02 -12.89
N GLU A 92 -2.77 -4.83 -12.93
CA GLU A 92 -1.86 -4.92 -14.09
C GLU A 92 -2.55 -5.49 -15.34
N PHE A 93 -3.64 -6.25 -15.19
CA PHE A 93 -4.41 -6.84 -16.29
C PHE A 93 -5.70 -6.09 -16.60
N ILE A 94 -6.36 -5.58 -15.56
CA ILE A 94 -7.67 -4.94 -15.61
C ILE A 94 -7.52 -3.65 -14.80
N SER A 95 -7.57 -2.49 -15.45
CA SER A 95 -7.38 -1.18 -14.81
C SER A 95 -8.52 -0.85 -13.82
N ILE A 96 -8.50 -1.51 -12.65
CA ILE A 96 -9.50 -1.41 -11.59
C ILE A 96 -8.89 -0.72 -10.37
N ILE A 97 -9.62 0.23 -9.82
CA ILE A 97 -9.22 0.99 -8.62
C ILE A 97 -9.54 0.16 -7.37
N ALA A 98 -8.75 0.32 -6.29
CA ALA A 98 -8.87 -0.44 -5.05
C ALA A 98 -10.29 -0.43 -4.46
N GLU A 99 -10.95 0.73 -4.47
CA GLU A 99 -12.32 0.91 -3.98
C GLU A 99 -13.32 0.01 -4.72
N LYS A 100 -13.28 0.00 -6.06
CA LYS A 100 -14.15 -0.86 -6.88
C LYS A 100 -13.87 -2.35 -6.67
N TRP A 101 -12.61 -2.71 -6.45
CA TRP A 101 -12.22 -4.09 -6.15
C TRP A 101 -12.78 -4.53 -4.79
N LYS A 102 -12.66 -3.67 -3.77
CA LYS A 102 -13.26 -3.87 -2.45
C LYS A 102 -14.77 -4.07 -2.55
N ASP A 103 -15.47 -3.20 -3.28
CA ASP A 103 -16.93 -3.29 -3.45
C ASP A 103 -17.34 -4.59 -4.14
N SER A 104 -16.58 -5.01 -5.15
CA SER A 104 -16.81 -6.29 -5.85
C SER A 104 -16.69 -7.49 -4.90
N ILE A 105 -15.69 -7.49 -4.02
CA ILE A 105 -15.54 -8.53 -2.97
C ILE A 105 -16.74 -8.48 -2.00
N LEU A 106 -17.13 -7.28 -1.56
CA LEU A 106 -18.25 -7.12 -0.64
C LEU A 106 -19.55 -7.63 -1.26
N ASP A 107 -19.79 -7.37 -2.54
CA ASP A 107 -20.95 -7.85 -3.27
C ASP A 107 -20.94 -9.37 -3.46
N LEU A 108 -19.78 -9.98 -3.74
CA LEU A 108 -19.63 -11.44 -3.77
C LEU A 108 -19.95 -12.08 -2.42
N ILE A 109 -19.48 -11.48 -1.32
CA ILE A 109 -19.77 -11.96 0.04
C ILE A 109 -21.27 -11.85 0.33
N LYS A 110 -21.91 -10.74 -0.05
CA LYS A 110 -23.37 -10.54 0.12
C LYS A 110 -24.17 -11.53 -0.71
N GLN A 111 -23.78 -11.78 -1.96
CA GLN A 111 -24.47 -12.74 -2.84
C GLN A 111 -24.38 -14.17 -2.28
N ARG A 112 -23.24 -14.55 -1.70
CA ARG A 112 -23.09 -15.85 -1.03
C ARG A 112 -24.04 -16.01 0.18
N LYS A 113 -24.37 -14.93 0.89
CA LYS A 113 -25.36 -14.91 1.98
C LYS A 113 -26.76 -15.36 1.53
N VAL A 114 -27.11 -15.13 0.26
CA VAL A 114 -28.40 -15.55 -0.32
C VAL A 114 -28.41 -17.07 -0.60
N LEU A 115 -27.27 -17.66 -0.97
CA LEU A 115 -27.16 -19.10 -1.23
C LEU A 115 -26.96 -19.94 0.04
N CYS A 116 -26.26 -19.43 1.05
CA CYS A 116 -26.01 -20.16 2.30
C CYS A 116 -27.11 -19.90 3.35
N ASN A 117 -28.24 -20.59 3.22
CA ASN A 117 -29.33 -20.56 4.21
C ASN A 117 -29.03 -21.37 5.50
N ILE A 118 -27.76 -21.65 5.78
CA ILE A 118 -27.30 -22.40 6.96
C ILE A 118 -27.01 -21.40 8.08
N ASN A 119 -27.74 -21.51 9.18
CA ASN A 119 -27.72 -20.58 10.32
C ASN A 119 -26.33 -20.33 10.97
N CYS A 120 -25.32 -21.18 10.68
CA CYS A 120 -23.96 -21.01 11.21
C CYS A 120 -23.12 -19.94 10.48
N ALA A 121 -23.31 -19.75 9.16
CA ALA A 121 -22.51 -18.79 8.38
C ALA A 121 -22.94 -17.32 8.61
N LYS A 122 -24.25 -17.10 8.83
CA LYS A 122 -24.86 -15.77 8.99
C LYS A 122 -24.18 -14.89 10.07
N ARG A 123 -23.72 -15.49 11.18
CA ARG A 123 -23.15 -14.76 12.33
C ARG A 123 -21.69 -14.33 12.13
N ILE A 124 -20.93 -15.07 11.32
CA ILE A 124 -19.55 -14.74 10.95
C ILE A 124 -19.56 -13.68 9.86
N ASP A 125 -20.43 -13.84 8.86
CA ASP A 125 -20.52 -12.95 7.69
C ASP A 125 -20.98 -11.52 8.06
N GLU A 126 -21.92 -11.34 8.99
CA GLU A 126 -22.33 -10.00 9.44
C GLU A 126 -21.25 -9.24 10.21
N LYS A 127 -20.38 -9.95 10.93
CA LYS A 127 -19.23 -9.34 11.57
C LYS A 127 -18.16 -8.97 10.55
N ILE A 128 -17.92 -9.80 9.55
CA ILE A 128 -16.98 -9.53 8.45
C ILE A 128 -17.44 -8.34 7.60
N ILE A 129 -18.73 -8.23 7.30
CA ILE A 129 -19.30 -7.08 6.55
C ILE A 129 -19.20 -5.76 7.34
N LYS A 130 -19.28 -5.79 8.68
CA LYS A 130 -19.06 -4.59 9.53
C LYS A 130 -17.59 -4.22 9.70
N ILE A 131 -16.69 -5.08 9.24
CA ILE A 131 -15.26 -5.04 9.46
C ILE A 131 -14.53 -4.43 8.25
N PHE A 132 -15.07 -4.65 7.04
CA PHE A 132 -14.71 -3.96 5.79
C PHE A 132 -15.48 -2.64 5.64
#